data_AF-A0A485K6K8-F1
#
_entry.id   AF-A0A485K6K8-F1
#
_cell.length_a   1.000
_cell.length_b   1.000
_cell.length_c   1.000
_cell.angle_alpha   90.00
_cell.angle_beta   90.00
_cell.angle_gamma   90.00
#
_symmetry.space_group_name_H-M   'P 1'
#
loop_
_entity.id
_entity.type
_entity.pdbx_description
1 polymer ?
#
loop_
_entity_poly.entity_id
_entity_poly.type
_entity_poly.pdbx_seq_one_letter_code
_entity_poly.pdbx_strand_id
1 'polypeptide(L)'
;MSNSIKALTTHDVLRIICRFQTGVPEDLVPIAKIPVVLMHSYAPPPWFAWANDGTMDAKYPTSLFDDDVFPWLLLHGLDRLQLLLSYLPRVAPMLVQFAAYHGRLDLLVAVRTILPEILAQSWHLLSLAALQGHIEVYKYLVHVGYQSDLLPAGRAAAWAGHVNLLDTMVALHSRAWIQSATFTCAARAGQTAAFQWLWTQWTVTDRYAFHRTIAMRKGLEEAIHNGHDRLAQWIAGIDEPAIRRILFVVFMEEESDAADFIVIEHMGHGADVDWALEALSTGRPKNVLRKVQLVFTVLDKRPSQCRRDAERVCLLHAAKQSHNDVMHWLLDDRHMHPTDVQHVFEATRHGRAAVQRAIRKQRTDLLLALQSRGVDVTEVMRMELYTAVGILPLAQWLGDDTTPMRTFFESSTWLGWIIERLGGHVAVMGQVLGHISRTNHGLDCFPSLFEAWYARVTDVAEKDRVLSACLARDCSPMVVTTLMPTFPTAAAFLIQQTQSSSIRHLRRALDELLAQESTTMDTRHIERDMLCQAIKARRYNVTAWLGHRLSVTNAAAVEYAMEWAIKGEWTKGREILGQCLERARVHREDGLRMPI
;
A
#
# COMPACT_ATOMS: atom_id res chain seq x y z
N MET A 1 70.15 -55.70 35.59
CA MET A 1 69.44 -55.50 34.31
C MET A 1 70.48 -55.19 33.25
N SER A 2 70.53 -56.03 32.22
CA SER A 2 71.63 -56.19 31.26
C SER A 2 71.89 -54.95 30.39
N ASN A 3 73.15 -54.70 30.04
CA ASN A 3 73.60 -53.73 29.03
C ASN A 3 72.82 -53.83 27.70
N SER A 4 72.23 -54.99 27.41
CA SER A 4 71.34 -55.23 26.27
C SER A 4 70.07 -54.38 26.30
N ILE A 5 69.45 -54.15 27.46
CA ILE A 5 68.25 -53.29 27.58
C ILE A 5 68.66 -51.84 27.36
N LYS A 6 69.79 -51.40 27.94
CA LYS A 6 70.34 -50.06 27.69
C LYS A 6 70.63 -49.82 26.20
N ALA A 7 71.17 -50.81 25.50
CA ALA A 7 71.44 -50.74 24.06
C ALA A 7 70.15 -50.63 23.23
N LEU A 8 69.11 -51.41 23.56
CA LEU A 8 67.80 -51.37 22.89
C LEU A 8 67.01 -50.09 23.17
N THR A 9 67.31 -49.40 24.28
CA THR A 9 66.72 -48.10 24.63
C THR A 9 67.51 -46.90 24.09
N THR A 10 68.65 -47.11 23.40
CA THR A 10 69.37 -46.00 22.77
C THR A 10 68.54 -45.45 21.60
N HIS A 11 68.53 -44.12 21.43
CA HIS A 11 67.70 -43.44 20.44
C HIS A 11 67.94 -43.95 19.01
N ASP A 12 69.18 -44.35 18.70
CA ASP A 12 69.56 -44.87 17.38
C ASP A 12 68.99 -46.27 17.12
N VAL A 13 69.09 -47.19 18.10
CA VAL A 13 68.56 -48.55 17.97
C VAL A 13 67.03 -48.54 17.95
N LEU A 14 66.40 -47.70 18.78
CA LEU A 14 64.95 -47.51 18.76
C LEU A 14 64.47 -46.96 17.41
N ARG A 15 65.17 -45.99 16.81
CA ARG A 15 64.86 -45.51 15.45
C ARG A 15 64.94 -46.62 14.40
N ILE A 16 65.92 -47.52 14.50
CA ILE A 16 66.05 -48.66 13.58
C ILE A 16 64.90 -49.64 13.77
N ILE A 17 64.56 -49.99 15.02
CA ILE A 17 63.45 -50.91 15.32
C ILE A 17 62.13 -50.34 14.82
N CYS A 18 61.84 -49.06 15.10
CA CYS A 18 60.61 -48.40 14.65
C CYS A 18 60.51 -48.31 13.12
N ARG A 19 61.63 -48.28 12.37
CA ARG A 19 61.61 -48.33 10.89
C ARG A 19 61.08 -49.66 10.34
N PHE A 20 61.15 -50.75 11.10
CA PHE A 20 60.64 -52.07 10.69
C PHE A 20 59.27 -52.40 11.30
N GLN A 21 58.74 -51.54 12.17
CA GLN A 21 57.40 -51.70 12.72
C GLN A 21 56.37 -51.09 11.76
N THR A 22 55.37 -51.87 11.39
CA THR A 22 54.21 -51.40 10.64
C THR A 22 53.25 -50.71 11.62
N GLY A 23 52.99 -49.42 11.44
CA GLY A 23 52.09 -48.68 12.31
C GLY A 23 52.32 -47.17 12.32
N VAL A 24 51.40 -46.45 12.95
CA VAL A 24 51.52 -45.01 13.20
C VAL A 24 52.33 -44.82 14.49
N PRO A 25 53.35 -43.93 14.53
CA PRO A 25 54.07 -43.59 15.76
C PRO A 25 53.13 -43.21 16.90
N GLU A 26 53.42 -43.62 18.13
CA GLU A 26 52.53 -43.45 19.30
C GLU A 26 52.09 -42.00 19.51
N ASP A 27 52.99 -41.05 19.32
CA ASP A 27 52.69 -39.62 19.44
C ASP A 27 51.77 -39.08 18.33
N LEU A 28 51.68 -39.77 17.19
CA LEU A 28 50.76 -39.43 16.11
C LEU A 28 49.40 -40.12 16.24
N VAL A 29 49.24 -41.04 17.20
CA VAL A 29 47.98 -41.78 17.43
C VAL A 29 46.80 -40.87 17.75
N PRO A 30 46.92 -39.81 18.59
CA PRO A 30 45.82 -38.87 18.81
C PRO A 30 45.33 -38.23 17.50
N ILE A 31 46.27 -37.73 16.69
CA ILE A 31 45.98 -37.10 15.39
C ILE A 31 45.40 -38.11 14.39
N ALA A 32 45.87 -39.37 14.41
CA ALA A 32 45.37 -40.43 13.54
C ALA A 32 43.91 -40.80 13.82
N LYS A 33 43.43 -40.61 15.06
CA LYS A 33 42.06 -40.90 15.49
C LYS A 33 41.06 -39.83 15.05
N ILE A 34 41.51 -38.66 14.60
CA ILE A 34 40.63 -37.58 14.13
C ILE A 34 39.81 -38.10 12.92
N PRO A 35 38.46 -38.13 13.02
CA PRO A 35 37.60 -38.64 11.95
C PRO A 35 37.77 -37.89 10.62
N VAL A 36 37.77 -38.63 9.51
CA VAL A 36 37.90 -38.04 8.16
C VAL A 36 36.77 -37.05 7.85
N VAL A 37 35.58 -37.28 8.39
CA VAL A 37 34.41 -36.39 8.20
C VAL A 37 34.67 -34.99 8.77
N LEU A 38 35.56 -34.85 9.76
CA LEU A 38 35.96 -33.57 10.33
C LEU A 38 37.10 -32.91 9.54
N MET A 39 37.60 -33.51 8.45
CA MET A 39 38.77 -32.96 7.72
C MET A 39 38.45 -31.74 6.84
N HIS A 40 37.18 -31.35 6.75
CA HIS A 40 36.72 -30.12 6.11
C HIS A 40 36.19 -29.09 7.14
N SER A 41 36.52 -29.26 8.44
CA SER A 41 35.83 -28.60 9.57
C SER A 41 36.19 -27.15 9.85
N TYR A 42 37.31 -26.61 9.35
CA TYR A 42 37.53 -25.15 9.35
C TYR A 42 36.79 -24.47 8.21
N ALA A 43 35.58 -24.94 7.89
CA ALA A 43 34.68 -24.17 7.06
C ALA A 43 34.32 -22.90 7.84
N PRO A 44 34.45 -21.70 7.24
CA PRO A 44 33.90 -20.51 7.85
C PRO A 44 32.39 -20.75 8.11
N PRO A 45 31.81 -20.09 9.13
CA PRO A 45 30.41 -20.27 9.54
C PRO A 45 29.45 -20.42 8.33
N PRO A 46 28.40 -21.26 8.40
CA PRO A 46 27.49 -21.52 7.27
C PRO A 46 26.93 -20.26 6.59
N TRP A 47 26.82 -19.14 7.31
CA TRP A 47 26.37 -17.87 6.77
C TRP A 47 27.41 -17.15 5.87
N PHE A 48 28.69 -17.56 5.85
CA PHE A 48 29.63 -17.22 4.76
C PHE A 48 29.24 -17.88 3.44
N ALA A 49 28.63 -19.05 3.52
CA ALA A 49 28.16 -19.88 2.42
C ALA A 49 26.63 -19.80 2.25
N TRP A 50 26.03 -18.61 2.41
CA TRP A 50 24.67 -18.30 1.94
C TRP A 50 23.53 -19.24 2.44
N ALA A 51 23.72 -20.00 3.52
CA ALA A 51 22.64 -20.77 4.11
C ALA A 51 21.73 -19.83 4.91
N ASN A 52 20.51 -19.62 4.40
CA ASN A 52 19.49 -18.71 4.94
C ASN A 52 18.80 -19.22 6.22
N ASP A 53 19.28 -20.29 6.87
CA ASP A 53 18.48 -21.03 7.84
C ASP A 53 18.60 -20.57 9.31
N GLY A 54 19.36 -19.52 9.60
CA GLY A 54 19.21 -18.71 10.83
C GLY A 54 19.42 -19.43 12.16
N THR A 55 19.90 -20.69 12.18
CA THR A 55 20.13 -21.41 13.44
C THR A 55 21.60 -21.31 13.86
N MET A 56 21.84 -20.59 14.96
CA MET A 56 23.15 -20.10 15.40
C MET A 56 23.77 -20.92 16.54
N ASP A 57 23.54 -22.24 16.57
CA ASP A 57 23.90 -23.07 17.74
C ASP A 57 24.82 -24.27 17.44
N ALA A 58 25.45 -24.28 16.27
CA ALA A 58 26.46 -25.29 15.96
C ALA A 58 27.77 -24.97 16.70
N LYS A 59 28.01 -25.62 17.86
CA LYS A 59 29.34 -25.75 18.46
C LYS A 59 30.33 -26.14 17.35
N TYR A 60 31.27 -25.26 17.05
CA TYR A 60 32.23 -25.47 15.97
C TYR A 60 33.06 -26.74 16.23
N PRO A 61 33.23 -27.61 15.22
CA PRO A 61 34.12 -28.76 15.32
C PRO A 61 35.62 -28.38 15.43
N THR A 62 35.95 -27.07 15.42
CA THR A 62 37.32 -26.57 15.63
C THR A 62 37.94 -27.05 16.94
N SER A 63 37.13 -27.25 17.99
CA SER A 63 37.61 -27.77 19.28
C SER A 63 38.33 -29.11 19.17
N LEU A 64 37.81 -30.07 18.38
CA LEU A 64 38.39 -31.42 18.33
C LEU A 64 39.76 -31.48 17.67
N PHE A 65 40.02 -30.65 16.65
CA PHE A 65 41.34 -30.62 16.02
C PHE A 65 42.32 -29.78 16.85
N ASP A 66 41.86 -28.66 17.43
CA ASP A 66 42.67 -27.82 18.28
C ASP A 66 43.15 -28.59 19.54
N ASP A 67 42.28 -29.40 20.15
CA ASP A 67 42.56 -30.16 21.37
C ASP A 67 43.67 -31.21 21.19
N ASP A 68 43.79 -31.82 20.00
CA ASP A 68 44.80 -32.86 19.74
C ASP A 68 46.08 -32.28 19.08
N VAL A 69 45.92 -31.36 18.12
CA VAL A 69 47.04 -30.87 17.30
C VAL A 69 47.82 -29.77 17.99
N PHE A 70 47.17 -28.88 18.74
CA PHE A 70 47.88 -27.80 19.43
C PHE A 70 48.84 -28.33 20.51
N PRO A 71 48.45 -29.25 21.42
CA PRO A 71 49.39 -29.83 22.38
C PRO A 71 50.52 -30.61 21.71
N TRP A 72 50.23 -31.32 20.62
CA TRP A 72 51.26 -32.05 19.86
C TRP A 72 52.29 -31.08 19.25
N LEU A 73 51.85 -29.99 18.64
CA LEU A 73 52.73 -28.96 18.08
C LEU A 73 53.54 -28.25 19.16
N LEU A 74 52.97 -28.02 20.34
CA LEU A 74 53.71 -27.44 21.48
C LEU A 74 54.80 -28.39 21.98
N LEU A 75 54.52 -29.69 22.05
CA LEU A 75 55.46 -30.68 22.55
C LEU A 75 56.59 -31.01 21.55
N HIS A 76 56.26 -31.08 20.26
CA HIS A 76 57.17 -31.59 19.24
C HIS A 76 57.68 -30.53 18.24
N GLY A 77 57.13 -29.33 18.26
CA GLY A 77 57.49 -28.27 17.33
C GLY A 77 57.24 -28.66 15.87
N LEU A 78 58.04 -28.09 14.97
CA LEU A 78 57.97 -28.37 13.53
C LEU A 78 58.88 -29.54 13.10
N ASP A 79 59.76 -30.03 13.98
CA ASP A 79 60.76 -31.06 13.67
C ASP A 79 60.13 -32.39 13.25
N ARG A 80 58.93 -32.69 13.78
CA ARG A 80 58.19 -33.92 13.47
C ARG A 80 57.17 -33.75 12.35
N LEU A 81 57.07 -32.57 11.74
CA LEU A 81 56.07 -32.28 10.73
C LEU A 81 56.21 -33.15 9.49
N GLN A 82 57.45 -33.37 9.01
CA GLN A 82 57.70 -34.25 7.87
C GLN A 82 57.25 -35.69 8.15
N LEU A 83 57.50 -36.17 9.38
CA LEU A 83 57.05 -37.49 9.81
C LEU A 83 55.52 -37.55 9.83
N LEU A 84 54.86 -36.58 10.46
CA LEU A 84 53.40 -36.48 10.50
C LEU A 84 52.79 -36.53 9.09
N LEU A 85 53.29 -35.71 8.16
CA LEU A 85 52.79 -35.64 6.79
C LEU A 85 53.09 -36.91 5.97
N SER A 86 54.17 -37.63 6.28
CA SER A 86 54.48 -38.90 5.61
C SER A 86 53.56 -40.05 6.03
N TYR A 87 53.17 -40.11 7.32
CA TYR A 87 52.30 -41.16 7.84
C TYR A 87 50.81 -40.82 7.70
N LEU A 88 50.46 -39.54 7.80
CA LEU A 88 49.07 -39.05 7.81
C LEU A 88 48.90 -37.91 6.78
N PRO A 89 49.12 -38.14 5.46
CA PRO A 89 49.04 -37.09 4.44
C PRO A 89 47.68 -36.40 4.39
N ARG A 90 46.61 -37.11 4.76
CA ARG A 90 45.24 -36.58 4.87
C ARG A 90 45.09 -35.42 5.88
N VAL A 91 46.04 -35.26 6.80
CA VAL A 91 46.03 -34.20 7.82
C VAL A 91 46.57 -32.88 7.26
N ALA A 92 47.26 -32.89 6.12
CA ALA A 92 47.91 -31.73 5.55
C ALA A 92 46.95 -30.54 5.29
N PRO A 93 45.74 -30.72 4.70
CA PRO A 93 44.79 -29.62 4.52
C PRO A 93 44.32 -29.00 5.85
N MET A 94 44.14 -29.83 6.88
CA MET A 94 43.77 -29.34 8.21
C MET A 94 44.90 -28.56 8.87
N LEU A 95 46.15 -28.99 8.73
CA LEU A 95 47.30 -28.26 9.28
C LEU A 95 47.45 -26.87 8.67
N VAL A 96 47.23 -26.72 7.36
CA VAL A 96 47.29 -25.38 6.73
C VAL A 96 46.10 -24.51 7.12
N GLN A 97 44.91 -25.10 7.31
CA GLN A 97 43.73 -24.38 7.83
C GLN A 97 43.93 -23.94 9.28
N PHE A 98 44.40 -24.84 10.14
CA PHE A 98 44.81 -24.58 11.51
C PHE A 98 45.87 -23.48 11.56
N ALA A 99 46.90 -23.58 10.72
CA ALA A 99 47.96 -22.57 10.66
C ALA A 99 47.41 -21.20 10.25
N ALA A 100 46.48 -21.17 9.29
CA ALA A 100 45.84 -19.94 8.85
C ALA A 100 44.97 -19.32 9.95
N TYR A 101 44.16 -20.15 10.63
CA TYR A 101 43.25 -19.72 11.70
C TYR A 101 44.01 -19.25 12.94
N HIS A 102 45.08 -19.92 13.36
CA HIS A 102 45.83 -19.57 14.58
C HIS A 102 47.03 -18.65 14.34
N GLY A 103 47.21 -18.16 13.11
CA GLY A 103 48.27 -17.19 12.81
C GLY A 103 49.68 -17.80 12.77
N ARG A 104 49.79 -19.12 12.61
CA ARG A 104 51.05 -19.87 12.61
C ARG A 104 51.72 -19.85 11.24
N LEU A 105 52.27 -18.68 10.89
CA LEU A 105 53.00 -18.48 9.64
C LEU A 105 54.17 -19.47 9.47
N ASP A 106 54.85 -19.79 10.58
CA ASP A 106 55.93 -20.77 10.64
C ASP A 106 55.50 -22.16 10.18
N LEU A 107 54.35 -22.64 10.69
CA LEU A 107 53.77 -23.92 10.30
C LEU A 107 53.32 -23.91 8.85
N LEU A 108 52.67 -22.83 8.40
CA LEU A 108 52.19 -22.70 7.03
C LEU A 108 53.35 -22.74 6.01
N VAL A 109 54.46 -22.06 6.31
CA VAL A 109 55.70 -22.11 5.51
C VAL A 109 56.26 -23.53 5.49
N ALA A 110 56.40 -24.16 6.67
CA ALA A 110 56.98 -25.50 6.78
C ALA A 110 56.16 -26.57 6.03
N VAL A 111 54.82 -26.56 6.17
CA VAL A 111 53.94 -27.49 5.46
C VAL A 111 54.05 -27.30 3.95
N ARG A 112 54.10 -26.06 3.45
CA ARG A 112 54.29 -25.77 2.03
C ARG A 112 55.66 -26.21 1.51
N THR A 113 56.72 -26.04 2.30
CA THR A 113 58.06 -26.53 1.91
C THR A 113 58.07 -28.05 1.73
N ILE A 114 57.33 -28.79 2.56
CA ILE A 114 57.21 -30.25 2.45
C ILE A 114 56.27 -30.65 1.32
N LEU A 115 55.15 -29.93 1.14
CA LEU A 115 54.10 -30.20 0.15
C LEU A 115 53.73 -28.92 -0.62
N PRO A 116 54.42 -28.58 -1.73
CA PRO A 116 54.25 -27.29 -2.42
C PRO A 116 52.84 -26.97 -2.90
N GLU A 117 52.06 -27.99 -3.28
CA GLU A 117 50.71 -27.86 -3.85
C GLU A 117 49.60 -27.82 -2.79
N ILE A 118 49.92 -28.02 -1.51
CA ILE A 118 48.93 -28.22 -0.45
C ILE A 118 47.98 -27.03 -0.26
N LEU A 119 48.48 -25.80 -0.48
CA LEU A 119 47.67 -24.61 -0.32
C LEU A 119 46.49 -24.61 -1.31
N ALA A 120 46.70 -25.08 -2.55
CA ALA A 120 45.65 -25.14 -3.57
C ALA A 120 44.53 -26.13 -3.23
N GLN A 121 44.77 -27.07 -2.31
CA GLN A 121 43.78 -28.05 -1.85
C GLN A 121 42.83 -27.47 -0.78
N SER A 122 43.14 -26.29 -0.23
CA SER A 122 42.27 -25.59 0.72
C SER A 122 41.72 -24.32 0.06
N TRP A 123 40.44 -24.07 0.22
CA TRP A 123 39.72 -22.99 -0.48
C TRP A 123 39.38 -21.80 0.41
N HIS A 124 39.73 -21.82 1.70
CA HIS A 124 39.34 -20.79 2.68
C HIS A 124 40.49 -20.19 3.48
N LEU A 125 41.74 -20.36 3.06
CA LEU A 125 42.89 -19.96 3.88
C LEU A 125 42.92 -18.44 4.15
N LEU A 126 42.58 -17.62 3.15
CA LEU A 126 42.45 -16.18 3.34
C LEU A 126 41.32 -15.84 4.31
N SER A 127 40.18 -16.51 4.23
CA SER A 127 39.04 -16.28 5.12
C SER A 127 39.32 -16.64 6.56
N LEU A 128 40.03 -17.75 6.81
CA LEU A 128 40.41 -18.17 8.16
C LEU A 128 41.41 -17.18 8.79
N ALA A 129 42.46 -16.81 8.05
CA ALA A 129 43.39 -15.79 8.49
C ALA A 129 42.69 -14.44 8.71
N ALA A 130 41.72 -14.11 7.86
CA ALA A 130 40.99 -12.85 7.93
C ALA A 130 40.01 -12.77 9.08
N LEU A 131 39.32 -13.86 9.40
CA LEU A 131 38.43 -13.96 10.55
C LEU A 131 39.17 -13.68 11.86
N GLN A 132 40.43 -14.11 11.95
CA GLN A 132 41.27 -13.97 13.15
C GLN A 132 42.21 -12.77 13.11
N GLY A 133 42.18 -11.98 12.03
CA GLY A 133 42.98 -10.75 11.92
C GLY A 133 44.48 -11.00 11.77
N HIS A 134 44.90 -12.18 11.29
CA HIS A 134 46.30 -12.56 11.15
C HIS A 134 46.93 -11.97 9.87
N ILE A 135 47.30 -10.69 9.95
CA ILE A 135 47.83 -9.90 8.83
C ILE A 135 49.04 -10.56 8.15
N GLU A 136 50.00 -11.09 8.92
CA GLU A 136 51.23 -11.65 8.34
C GLU A 136 50.99 -12.98 7.61
N VAL A 137 50.09 -13.82 8.11
CA VAL A 137 49.62 -15.02 7.40
C VAL A 137 48.90 -14.64 6.12
N TYR A 138 48.01 -13.64 6.18
CA TYR A 138 47.30 -13.14 5.01
C TYR A 138 48.26 -12.63 3.92
N LYS A 139 49.20 -11.76 4.30
CA LYS A 139 50.25 -11.24 3.40
C LYS A 139 51.06 -12.36 2.77
N TYR A 140 51.46 -13.36 3.56
CA TYR A 140 52.17 -14.52 3.05
C TYR A 140 51.35 -15.27 2.01
N LEU A 141 50.09 -15.62 2.32
CA LEU A 141 49.21 -16.33 1.39
C LEU A 141 49.09 -15.58 0.04
N VAL A 142 48.87 -14.26 0.08
CA VAL A 142 48.81 -13.43 -1.13
C VAL A 142 50.15 -13.42 -1.88
N HIS A 143 51.26 -13.24 -1.16
CA HIS A 143 52.61 -13.21 -1.73
C HIS A 143 52.95 -14.51 -2.46
N VAL A 144 52.47 -15.65 -1.95
CA VAL A 144 52.71 -16.96 -2.56
C VAL A 144 51.74 -17.30 -3.70
N GLY A 145 50.94 -16.33 -4.13
CA GLY A 145 50.01 -16.46 -5.25
C GLY A 145 48.67 -17.10 -4.87
N TYR A 146 48.36 -17.26 -3.58
CA TYR A 146 47.06 -17.76 -3.16
C TYR A 146 46.01 -16.64 -3.29
N GLN A 147 45.12 -16.77 -4.26
CA GLN A 147 44.08 -15.76 -4.58
C GLN A 147 42.64 -16.25 -4.35
N SER A 148 42.48 -17.51 -3.97
CA SER A 148 41.17 -18.09 -3.68
C SER A 148 40.51 -17.35 -2.51
N ASP A 149 39.20 -17.11 -2.62
CA ASP A 149 38.36 -16.67 -1.50
C ASP A 149 38.56 -15.24 -1.00
N LEU A 150 39.09 -14.35 -1.85
CA LEU A 150 39.25 -12.93 -1.50
C LEU A 150 37.94 -12.27 -1.03
N LEU A 151 36.82 -12.61 -1.66
CA LEU A 151 35.50 -12.07 -1.34
C LEU A 151 35.03 -12.49 0.07
N PRO A 152 34.97 -13.80 0.40
CA PRO A 152 34.68 -14.22 1.77
C PRO A 152 35.71 -13.78 2.80
N ALA A 153 36.98 -13.62 2.44
CA ALA A 153 37.99 -13.08 3.35
C ALA A 153 37.68 -11.64 3.77
N GLY A 154 37.24 -10.80 2.82
CA GLY A 154 36.81 -9.43 3.13
C GLY A 154 35.58 -9.41 4.04
N ARG A 155 34.62 -10.31 3.82
CA ARG A 155 33.46 -10.50 4.71
C ARG A 155 33.89 -10.95 6.10
N ALA A 156 34.93 -11.79 6.20
CA ALA A 156 35.41 -12.33 7.47
C ALA A 156 36.12 -11.29 8.32
N ALA A 157 37.01 -10.52 7.70
CA ALA A 157 37.63 -9.38 8.35
C ALA A 157 36.59 -8.34 8.79
N ALA A 158 35.56 -8.08 7.98
CA ALA A 158 34.48 -7.16 8.30
C ALA A 158 33.61 -7.64 9.47
N TRP A 159 33.23 -8.92 9.48
CA TRP A 159 32.49 -9.55 10.59
C TRP A 159 33.24 -9.51 11.91
N ALA A 160 34.55 -9.76 11.86
CA ALA A 160 35.37 -9.79 13.06
C ALA A 160 35.89 -8.40 13.49
N GLY A 161 35.63 -7.35 12.71
CA GLY A 161 36.00 -5.98 13.06
C GLY A 161 37.48 -5.62 12.81
N HIS A 162 38.21 -6.41 12.01
CA HIS A 162 39.66 -6.28 11.82
C HIS A 162 40.03 -5.18 10.81
N VAL A 163 39.84 -3.91 11.19
CA VAL A 163 40.08 -2.74 10.32
C VAL A 163 41.50 -2.71 9.73
N ASN A 164 42.53 -2.98 10.53
CA ASN A 164 43.93 -2.99 10.06
C ASN A 164 44.18 -4.03 8.96
N LEU A 165 43.47 -5.17 9.01
CA LEU A 165 43.55 -6.16 7.97
C LEU A 165 42.79 -5.69 6.72
N LEU A 166 41.61 -5.08 6.88
CA LEU A 166 40.87 -4.51 5.75
C LEU A 166 41.70 -3.45 4.99
N ASP A 167 42.44 -2.60 5.71
CA ASP A 167 43.43 -1.67 5.13
C ASP A 167 44.51 -2.41 4.35
N THR A 168 45.07 -3.47 4.94
CA THR A 168 46.05 -4.32 4.26
C THR A 168 45.48 -4.95 2.99
N MET A 169 44.22 -5.38 3.01
CA MET A 169 43.55 -5.96 1.84
C MET A 169 43.36 -4.95 0.71
N VAL A 170 43.10 -3.67 1.00
CA VAL A 170 43.06 -2.60 -0.01
C VAL A 170 44.44 -2.31 -0.57
N ALA A 171 45.49 -2.42 0.23
CA ALA A 171 46.87 -2.24 -0.24
C ALA A 171 47.34 -3.40 -1.15
N LEU A 172 46.87 -4.63 -0.90
CA LEU A 172 47.29 -5.84 -1.62
C LEU A 172 46.42 -6.18 -2.83
N HIS A 173 45.16 -5.73 -2.87
CA HIS A 173 44.19 -6.14 -3.88
C HIS A 173 43.41 -4.97 -4.47
N SER A 174 42.75 -5.19 -5.61
CA SER A 174 41.74 -4.26 -6.10
C SER A 174 40.56 -4.21 -5.13
N ARG A 175 39.87 -3.06 -5.06
CA ARG A 175 38.70 -2.85 -4.18
C ARG A 175 37.45 -3.66 -4.58
N ALA A 176 37.52 -4.54 -5.57
CA ALA A 176 36.39 -5.32 -6.07
C ALA A 176 35.78 -6.27 -5.01
N TRP A 177 36.51 -6.55 -3.93
CA TRP A 177 36.02 -7.35 -2.81
C TRP A 177 35.10 -6.60 -1.85
N ILE A 178 35.11 -5.27 -1.87
CA ILE A 178 34.21 -4.43 -1.06
C ILE A 178 32.83 -4.44 -1.75
N GLN A 179 31.92 -5.28 -1.23
CA GLN A 179 30.58 -5.47 -1.77
C GLN A 179 29.52 -5.23 -0.69
N SER A 180 28.25 -5.12 -1.09
CA SER A 180 27.14 -4.94 -0.15
C SER A 180 27.08 -6.05 0.90
N ALA A 181 27.43 -7.30 0.55
CA ALA A 181 27.49 -8.41 1.50
C ALA A 181 28.55 -8.20 2.60
N THR A 182 29.63 -7.47 2.31
CA THR A 182 30.68 -7.13 3.30
C THR A 182 30.14 -6.17 4.37
N PHE A 183 29.28 -5.23 3.98
CA PHE A 183 28.58 -4.33 4.90
C PHE A 183 27.58 -5.08 5.76
N THR A 184 26.79 -5.96 5.15
CA THR A 184 25.85 -6.85 5.86
C THR A 184 26.58 -7.66 6.94
N CYS A 185 27.77 -8.21 6.65
CA CYS A 185 28.56 -8.95 7.64
C CYS A 185 29.03 -8.07 8.80
N ALA A 186 29.61 -6.89 8.52
CA ALA A 186 29.99 -5.95 9.58
C ALA A 186 28.78 -5.52 10.42
N ALA A 187 27.63 -5.28 9.79
CA ALA A 187 26.43 -4.83 10.46
C ALA A 187 25.79 -5.90 11.34
N ARG A 188 25.63 -7.11 10.81
CA ARG A 188 25.08 -8.25 11.56
C ARG A 188 25.95 -8.59 12.78
N ALA A 189 27.26 -8.38 12.69
CA ALA A 189 28.19 -8.55 13.81
C ALA A 189 28.31 -7.34 14.75
N GLY A 190 27.63 -6.22 14.47
CA GLY A 190 27.73 -5.00 15.27
C GLY A 190 29.09 -4.28 15.17
N GLN A 191 29.90 -4.59 14.17
CA GLN A 191 31.26 -4.04 14.02
C GLN A 191 31.23 -2.62 13.44
N THR A 192 30.88 -1.64 14.27
CA THR A 192 30.73 -0.24 13.85
C THR A 192 31.99 0.32 13.19
N ALA A 193 33.18 0.04 13.74
CA ALA A 193 34.45 0.54 13.20
C ALA A 193 34.75 -0.02 11.80
N ALA A 194 34.51 -1.31 11.57
CA ALA A 194 34.68 -1.92 10.26
C ALA A 194 33.66 -1.38 9.25
N PHE A 195 32.40 -1.21 9.66
CA PHE A 195 31.37 -0.64 8.79
C PHE A 195 31.70 0.80 8.39
N GLN A 196 32.12 1.64 9.35
CA GLN A 196 32.59 3.01 9.12
C GLN A 196 33.77 3.04 8.15
N TRP A 197 34.77 2.19 8.39
CA TRP A 197 35.92 2.08 7.51
C TRP A 197 35.50 1.68 6.09
N LEU A 198 34.66 0.66 5.95
CA LEU A 198 34.15 0.21 4.65
C LEU A 198 33.44 1.34 3.91
N TRP A 199 32.66 2.16 4.63
CA TRP A 199 32.00 3.34 4.08
C TRP A 199 32.98 4.38 3.55
N THR A 200 34.08 4.66 4.27
CA THR A 200 35.10 5.62 3.82
C THR A 200 35.86 5.15 2.58
N GLN A 201 36.09 3.84 2.47
CA GLN A 201 36.81 3.26 1.32
C GLN A 201 35.95 3.15 0.07
N TRP A 202 34.62 3.12 0.22
CA TRP A 202 33.68 3.09 -0.89
C TRP A 202 33.52 4.50 -1.49
N THR A 203 34.60 5.00 -2.10
CA THR A 203 34.60 6.33 -2.71
C THR A 203 33.59 6.44 -3.84
N VAL A 204 32.91 7.59 -3.90
CA VAL A 204 31.84 7.96 -4.83
C VAL A 204 32.36 8.01 -6.26
N THR A 205 32.39 6.87 -6.94
CA THR A 205 32.29 6.87 -8.40
C THR A 205 30.82 6.59 -8.72
N ASP A 206 30.23 7.41 -9.59
CA ASP A 206 28.77 7.38 -9.89
C ASP A 206 28.24 5.98 -10.25
N ARG A 207 29.11 5.10 -10.77
CA ARG A 207 28.77 3.71 -11.10
C ARG A 207 28.27 2.87 -9.92
N TYR A 208 28.54 3.26 -8.67
CA TYR A 208 28.18 2.46 -7.49
C TYR A 208 27.14 3.08 -6.57
N ALA A 209 26.52 4.22 -6.94
CA ALA A 209 25.50 4.87 -6.10
C ALA A 209 24.36 3.91 -5.70
N PHE A 210 23.89 3.08 -6.65
CA PHE A 210 22.86 2.08 -6.39
C PHE A 210 23.29 1.00 -5.38
N HIS A 211 24.51 0.46 -5.52
CA HIS A 211 25.03 -0.56 -4.60
C HIS A 211 25.28 -0.01 -3.21
N ARG A 212 25.68 1.27 -3.10
CA ARG A 212 25.86 1.99 -1.84
C ARG A 212 24.54 2.10 -1.08
N THR A 213 23.45 2.48 -1.77
CA THR A 213 22.09 2.49 -1.21
C THR A 213 21.66 1.10 -0.72
N ILE A 214 21.92 0.04 -1.49
CA ILE A 214 21.61 -1.34 -1.05
C ILE A 214 22.43 -1.75 0.18
N ALA A 215 23.73 -1.43 0.20
CA ALA A 215 24.62 -1.76 1.31
C ALA A 215 24.18 -1.07 2.60
N MET A 216 23.76 0.19 2.52
CA MET A 216 23.25 0.96 3.65
C MET A 216 21.91 0.45 4.14
N ARG A 217 20.98 0.13 3.22
CA ARG A 217 19.70 -0.48 3.56
C ARG A 217 19.89 -1.80 4.31
N LYS A 218 20.61 -2.75 3.70
CA LYS A 218 20.88 -4.04 4.33
C LYS A 218 21.68 -3.91 5.62
N GLY A 219 22.63 -2.97 5.67
CA GLY A 219 23.40 -2.70 6.87
C GLY A 219 22.52 -2.21 8.02
N LEU A 220 21.60 -1.29 7.73
CA LEU A 220 20.67 -0.78 8.74
C LEU A 220 19.66 -1.84 9.19
N GLU A 221 19.09 -2.61 8.25
CA GLU A 221 18.19 -3.74 8.53
C GLU A 221 18.86 -4.74 9.48
N GLU A 222 20.09 -5.18 9.17
CA GLU A 222 20.83 -6.12 10.02
C GLU A 222 21.22 -5.51 11.37
N ALA A 223 21.59 -4.23 11.42
CA ALA A 223 21.90 -3.57 12.67
C ALA A 223 20.68 -3.52 13.60
N ILE A 224 19.51 -3.18 13.07
CA ILE A 224 18.25 -3.14 13.82
C ILE A 224 17.81 -4.55 14.23
N HIS A 225 17.85 -5.51 13.31
CA HIS A 225 17.41 -6.89 13.53
C HIS A 225 18.22 -7.58 14.65
N ASN A 226 19.53 -7.31 14.71
CA ASN A 226 20.43 -7.91 15.70
C ASN A 226 20.66 -7.02 16.94
N GLY A 227 19.94 -5.90 17.09
CA GLY A 227 20.03 -5.03 18.27
C GLY A 227 21.31 -4.21 18.40
N HIS A 228 21.96 -3.88 17.28
CA HIS A 228 23.20 -3.09 17.24
C HIS A 228 22.92 -1.58 17.16
N ASP A 229 22.30 -1.03 18.20
CA ASP A 229 21.79 0.35 18.24
C ASP A 229 22.83 1.40 17.85
N ARG A 230 24.08 1.26 18.32
CA ARG A 230 25.16 2.21 18.01
C ARG A 230 25.46 2.30 16.52
N LEU A 231 25.45 1.18 15.81
CA LEU A 231 25.67 1.17 14.37
C LEU A 231 24.45 1.73 13.64
N ALA A 232 23.25 1.34 14.06
CA ALA A 232 22.01 1.81 13.45
C ALA A 232 21.85 3.34 13.58
N GLN A 233 22.15 3.90 14.76
CA GLN A 233 22.23 5.34 15.01
C GLN A 233 23.30 6.01 14.15
N TRP A 234 24.49 5.41 14.02
CA TRP A 234 25.53 5.96 13.16
C TRP A 234 25.11 6.01 11.68
N ILE A 235 24.49 4.95 11.16
CA ILE A 235 23.97 4.91 9.78
C ILE A 235 22.88 5.98 9.61
N ALA A 236 21.97 6.11 10.59
CA ALA A 236 20.89 7.09 10.56
C ALA A 236 21.40 8.53 10.59
N GLY A 237 22.50 8.79 11.30
CA GLY A 237 23.14 10.10 11.39
C GLY A 237 23.86 10.56 10.12
N ILE A 238 23.95 9.72 9.08
CA ILE A 238 24.54 10.10 7.79
C ILE A 238 23.58 11.06 7.07
N ASP A 239 23.98 12.32 6.94
CA ASP A 239 23.20 13.36 6.27
C ASP A 239 23.26 13.26 4.73
N GLU A 240 22.70 12.17 4.19
CA GLU A 240 22.58 11.95 2.75
C GLU A 240 21.11 11.63 2.41
N PRO A 241 20.48 12.32 1.43
CA PRO A 241 19.05 12.14 1.12
C PRO A 241 18.66 10.70 0.80
N ALA A 242 19.56 9.93 0.17
CA ALA A 242 19.34 8.51 -0.11
C ALA A 242 19.22 7.67 1.16
N ILE A 243 20.00 8.00 2.20
CA ILE A 243 19.98 7.33 3.50
C ILE A 243 18.69 7.65 4.24
N ARG A 244 18.24 8.91 4.20
CA ARG A 244 16.94 9.29 4.78
C ARG A 244 15.80 8.48 4.20
N ARG A 245 15.77 8.29 2.87
CA ARG A 245 14.76 7.42 2.23
C ARG A 245 14.85 5.97 2.71
N ILE A 246 16.07 5.44 2.88
CA ILE A 246 16.30 4.09 3.42
C ILE A 246 15.75 3.98 4.84
N LEU A 247 15.99 4.97 5.71
CA LEU A 247 15.48 4.97 7.08
C LEU A 247 13.97 4.75 7.11
N PHE A 248 13.22 5.41 6.22
CA PHE A 248 11.76 5.21 6.12
C PHE A 248 11.39 3.81 5.65
N VAL A 249 12.08 3.28 4.64
CA VAL A 249 11.79 1.92 4.15
C VAL A 249 12.03 0.90 5.28
N VAL A 250 13.17 0.99 5.96
CA VAL A 250 13.52 0.06 7.04
C VAL A 250 12.59 0.23 8.25
N PHE A 251 12.25 1.47 8.61
CA PHE A 251 11.24 1.74 9.62
C PHE A 251 9.89 1.15 9.28
N MET A 252 9.46 1.18 8.02
CA MET A 252 8.19 0.60 7.61
C MET A 252 8.23 -0.94 7.60
N GLU A 253 9.38 -1.56 7.39
CA GLU A 253 9.53 -3.02 7.30
C GLU A 253 9.82 -3.69 8.66
N GLU A 254 10.66 -3.11 9.50
CA GLU A 254 11.10 -3.69 10.78
C GLU A 254 10.13 -3.41 11.92
N GLU A 255 9.93 -4.38 12.83
CA GLU A 255 9.03 -4.27 14.00
C GLU A 255 9.81 -4.07 15.32
N SER A 256 10.97 -3.41 15.26
CA SER A 256 11.85 -3.22 16.42
C SER A 256 11.71 -1.82 17.02
N ASP A 257 11.74 -1.72 18.35
CA ASP A 257 11.75 -0.44 19.07
C ASP A 257 12.98 0.43 18.69
N ALA A 258 14.08 -0.21 18.27
CA ALA A 258 15.25 0.50 17.74
C ALA A 258 14.92 1.23 16.42
N ALA A 259 14.12 0.63 15.54
CA ALA A 259 13.69 1.27 14.30
C ALA A 259 12.80 2.50 14.60
N ASP A 260 11.89 2.36 15.56
CA ASP A 260 11.02 3.44 16.02
C ASP A 260 11.83 4.61 16.58
N PHE A 261 12.80 4.33 17.46
CA PHE A 261 13.67 5.36 18.06
C PHE A 261 14.47 6.13 17.01
N ILE A 262 15.10 5.40 16.08
CA ILE A 262 15.93 5.99 15.03
C ILE A 262 15.14 7.00 14.20
N VAL A 263 13.92 6.66 13.81
CA VAL A 263 13.06 7.55 13.03
C VAL A 263 12.67 8.79 13.81
N ILE A 264 12.27 8.65 15.08
CA ILE A 264 11.88 9.80 15.90
C ILE A 264 13.04 10.81 16.05
N GLU A 265 14.26 10.31 16.22
CA GLU A 265 15.45 11.15 16.41
C GLU A 265 15.91 11.82 15.10
N HIS A 266 15.78 11.13 13.96
CA HIS A 266 16.36 11.57 12.69
C HIS A 266 15.34 12.19 11.71
N MET A 267 14.04 12.19 12.01
CA MET A 267 13.00 12.89 11.24
C MET A 267 13.00 14.42 11.46
N GLY A 268 14.03 15.08 10.96
CA GLY A 268 14.20 16.53 11.10
C GLY A 268 13.55 17.38 10.00
N HIS A 269 13.41 16.84 8.78
CA HIS A 269 13.13 17.64 7.59
C HIS A 269 11.68 17.55 7.10
N GLY A 270 11.18 18.55 6.37
CA GLY A 270 9.84 18.54 5.75
C GLY A 270 9.61 17.32 4.85
N ALA A 271 10.53 17.13 3.91
CA ALA A 271 10.52 16.04 2.92
C ALA A 271 10.50 14.63 3.52
N ASP A 272 11.02 14.46 4.74
CA ASP A 272 11.04 13.18 5.44
C ASP A 272 9.62 12.65 5.70
N VAL A 273 8.68 13.55 5.94
CA VAL A 273 7.26 13.22 6.17
C VAL A 273 6.62 12.72 4.89
N ASP A 274 6.86 13.41 3.78
CA ASP A 274 6.32 13.01 2.48
C ASP A 274 6.82 11.62 2.10
N TRP A 275 8.10 11.33 2.36
CA TRP A 275 8.66 10.00 2.13
C TRP A 275 8.09 8.93 3.07
N ALA A 276 7.87 9.25 4.35
CA ALA A 276 7.22 8.33 5.27
C ALA A 276 5.79 7.99 4.82
N LEU A 277 5.02 8.99 4.38
CA LEU A 277 3.66 8.82 3.87
C LEU A 277 3.63 8.10 2.50
N GLU A 278 4.63 8.32 1.64
CA GLU A 278 4.81 7.56 0.39
C GLU A 278 5.18 6.09 0.68
N ALA A 279 6.04 5.84 1.68
CA ALA A 279 6.42 4.49 2.10
C ALA A 279 5.20 3.72 2.65
N LEU A 280 4.36 4.39 3.45
CA LEU A 280 3.05 3.86 3.89
C LEU A 280 2.13 3.48 2.72
N SER A 281 2.28 4.15 1.57
CA SER A 281 1.46 3.89 0.38
C SER A 281 1.92 2.70 -0.44
N THR A 282 3.19 2.32 -0.33
CA THR A 282 3.81 1.28 -1.16
C THR A 282 4.03 -0.01 -0.39
N GLY A 283 4.25 0.08 0.93
CA GLY A 283 4.39 -1.08 1.81
C GLY A 283 3.06 -1.68 2.25
N ARG A 284 3.13 -2.88 2.82
CA ARG A 284 2.10 -3.46 3.70
C ARG A 284 2.71 -3.65 5.08
N PRO A 285 3.00 -2.56 5.82
CA PRO A 285 3.60 -2.67 7.13
C PRO A 285 2.67 -3.48 8.02
N LYS A 286 3.24 -4.34 8.86
CA LYS A 286 2.54 -4.73 10.07
C LYS A 286 2.49 -3.50 10.99
N ASN A 287 1.40 -3.37 11.75
CA ASN A 287 1.23 -2.26 12.71
C ASN A 287 1.30 -0.85 12.07
N VAL A 288 0.68 -0.67 10.89
CA VAL A 288 0.64 0.61 10.16
C VAL A 288 0.23 1.76 11.07
N LEU A 289 -0.83 1.58 11.88
CA LEU A 289 -1.31 2.61 12.80
C LEU A 289 -0.24 3.08 13.80
N ARG A 290 0.46 2.15 14.47
CA ARG A 290 1.54 2.51 15.41
C ARG A 290 2.63 3.33 14.72
N LYS A 291 3.05 2.91 13.53
CA LYS A 291 4.09 3.62 12.75
C LYS A 291 3.65 5.01 12.33
N VAL A 292 2.40 5.15 11.86
CA VAL A 292 1.79 6.44 11.56
C VAL A 292 1.77 7.32 12.81
N GLN A 293 1.30 6.81 13.95
CA GLN A 293 1.26 7.54 15.21
C GLN A 293 2.64 8.08 15.60
N LEU A 294 3.69 7.27 15.47
CA LEU A 294 5.08 7.69 15.74
C LEU A 294 5.53 8.83 14.83
N VAL A 295 5.28 8.73 13.52
CA VAL A 295 5.56 9.83 12.59
C VAL A 295 4.83 11.11 13.00
N PHE A 296 3.58 10.99 13.45
CA PHE A 296 2.81 12.14 13.91
C PHE A 296 3.30 12.73 15.24
N THR A 297 3.94 11.95 16.12
CA THR A 297 4.59 12.51 17.33
C THR A 297 5.73 13.49 16.99
N VAL A 298 6.41 13.27 15.86
CA VAL A 298 7.45 14.18 15.36
C VAL A 298 6.80 15.41 14.70
N LEU A 299 5.75 15.19 13.90
CA LEU A 299 5.00 16.27 13.25
C LEU A 299 4.29 17.22 14.21
N ASP A 300 3.87 16.73 15.37
CA ASP A 300 3.19 17.55 16.37
C ASP A 300 4.07 18.64 16.97
N LYS A 301 5.39 18.53 16.80
CA LYS A 301 6.37 19.58 17.16
C LYS A 301 6.49 20.67 16.08
N ARG A 302 5.83 20.52 14.92
CA ARG A 302 5.94 21.41 13.75
C ARG A 302 4.75 22.37 13.63
N PRO A 303 4.84 23.41 12.76
CA PRO A 303 3.72 24.32 12.52
C PRO A 303 2.44 23.58 12.09
N SER A 304 1.30 24.12 12.52
CA SER A 304 -0.02 23.51 12.32
C SER A 304 -0.39 23.23 10.86
N GLN A 305 0.11 24.05 9.92
CA GLN A 305 -0.16 23.87 8.49
C GLN A 305 0.48 22.59 7.93
N CYS A 306 1.78 22.37 8.19
CA CYS A 306 2.47 21.16 7.74
C CYS A 306 1.80 19.89 8.30
N ARG A 307 1.32 19.97 9.54
CA ARG A 307 0.59 18.90 10.19
C ARG A 307 -0.74 18.59 9.48
N ARG A 308 -1.53 19.61 9.13
CA ARG A 308 -2.79 19.43 8.38
C ARG A 308 -2.55 18.85 6.99
N ASP A 309 -1.50 19.28 6.31
CA ASP A 309 -1.14 18.76 4.99
C ASP A 309 -0.73 17.27 5.09
N ALA A 310 0.06 16.92 6.11
CA ALA A 310 0.41 15.53 6.40
C ALA A 310 -0.82 14.67 6.75
N GLU A 311 -1.77 15.17 7.54
CA GLU A 311 -3.03 14.47 7.85
C GLU A 311 -3.84 14.19 6.57
N ARG A 312 -3.93 15.16 5.65
CA ARG A 312 -4.61 14.99 4.36
C ARG A 312 -3.97 13.93 3.49
N VAL A 313 -2.65 13.97 3.37
CA VAL A 313 -1.88 12.99 2.59
C VAL A 313 -2.00 11.60 3.23
N CYS A 314 -1.89 11.50 4.55
CA CYS A 314 -2.04 10.25 5.29
C CYS A 314 -3.46 9.66 5.12
N LEU A 315 -4.51 10.48 5.25
CA LEU A 315 -5.90 10.05 5.06
C LEU A 315 -6.14 9.55 3.64
N LEU A 316 -5.62 10.25 2.63
CA LEU A 316 -5.72 9.85 1.22
C LEU A 316 -5.06 8.48 0.99
N HIS A 317 -3.89 8.25 1.58
CA HIS A 317 -3.17 6.98 1.45
C HIS A 317 -3.84 5.84 2.23
N ALA A 318 -4.32 6.10 3.43
CA ALA A 318 -5.12 5.16 4.21
C ALA A 318 -6.40 4.75 3.45
N ALA A 319 -7.09 5.69 2.81
CA ALA A 319 -8.25 5.44 1.97
C ALA A 319 -7.88 4.59 0.72
N LYS A 320 -6.76 4.91 0.07
CA LYS A 320 -6.26 4.15 -1.09
C LYS A 320 -6.00 2.68 -0.74
N GLN A 321 -5.36 2.41 0.39
CA GLN A 321 -4.97 1.06 0.83
C GLN A 321 -6.01 0.35 1.72
N SER A 322 -7.08 1.03 2.15
CA SER A 322 -8.09 0.51 3.09
C SER A 322 -7.56 0.25 4.51
N HIS A 323 -6.65 1.09 5.00
CA HIS A 323 -6.21 1.07 6.39
C HIS A 323 -7.26 1.74 7.30
N ASN A 324 -8.30 0.99 7.64
CA ASN A 324 -9.44 1.52 8.42
C ASN A 324 -9.04 1.98 9.82
N ASP A 325 -8.10 1.29 10.45
CA ASP A 325 -7.49 1.66 11.73
C ASP A 325 -6.84 3.05 11.68
N VAL A 326 -6.07 3.32 10.63
CA VAL A 326 -5.47 4.64 10.39
C VAL A 326 -6.53 5.70 10.10
N MET A 327 -7.55 5.36 9.30
CA MET A 327 -8.66 6.30 9.03
C MET A 327 -9.42 6.66 10.31
N HIS A 328 -9.78 5.68 11.14
CA HIS A 328 -10.43 5.93 12.42
C HIS A 328 -9.58 6.78 13.34
N TRP A 329 -8.30 6.45 13.49
CA TRP A 329 -7.41 7.26 14.31
C TRP A 329 -7.29 8.72 13.82
N LEU A 330 -7.19 8.94 12.50
CA LEU A 330 -7.15 10.29 11.91
C LEU A 330 -8.48 11.05 12.12
N LEU A 331 -9.60 10.36 11.97
CA LEU A 331 -10.92 10.97 12.14
C LEU A 331 -11.20 11.23 13.62
N ASP A 332 -11.21 10.18 14.43
CA ASP A 332 -11.73 10.16 15.79
C ASP A 332 -10.72 10.69 16.80
N ASP A 333 -9.50 10.16 16.84
CA ASP A 333 -8.49 10.52 17.86
C ASP A 333 -7.75 11.83 17.54
N ARG A 334 -7.47 12.08 16.25
CA ARG A 334 -6.78 13.30 15.79
C ARG A 334 -7.71 14.47 15.54
N HIS A 335 -9.03 14.25 15.55
CA HIS A 335 -10.05 15.27 15.29
C HIS A 335 -9.81 16.05 13.98
N MET A 336 -9.43 15.35 12.90
CA MET A 336 -9.13 15.99 11.61
C MET A 336 -10.28 16.87 11.10
N HIS A 337 -9.95 18.06 10.59
CA HIS A 337 -10.94 19.08 10.26
C HIS A 337 -11.94 18.60 9.18
N PRO A 338 -13.26 18.82 9.34
CA PRO A 338 -14.28 18.30 8.42
C PRO A 338 -14.04 18.64 6.94
N THR A 339 -13.60 19.87 6.64
CA THR A 339 -13.32 20.29 5.25
C THR A 339 -12.20 19.49 4.60
N ASP A 340 -11.21 19.04 5.37
CA ASP A 340 -10.09 18.25 4.86
C ASP A 340 -10.55 16.82 4.58
N VAL A 341 -11.40 16.27 5.46
CA VAL A 341 -12.04 14.96 5.28
C VAL A 341 -12.95 14.97 4.03
N GLN A 342 -13.84 15.96 3.91
CA GLN A 342 -14.68 16.16 2.73
C GLN A 342 -13.85 16.27 1.46
N HIS A 343 -12.79 17.09 1.47
CA HIS A 343 -11.93 17.22 0.30
C HIS A 343 -11.30 15.88 -0.11
N VAL A 344 -10.77 15.10 0.84
CA VAL A 344 -10.17 13.79 0.52
C VAL A 344 -11.22 12.82 -0.05
N PHE A 345 -12.39 12.71 0.58
CA PHE A 345 -13.38 11.70 0.20
C PHE A 345 -14.25 12.09 -1.00
N GLU A 346 -14.54 13.37 -1.20
CA GLU A 346 -15.42 13.86 -2.26
C GLU A 346 -14.63 14.30 -3.50
N ALA A 347 -13.50 15.00 -3.33
CA ALA A 347 -12.74 15.54 -4.47
C ALA A 347 -11.86 14.47 -5.14
N THR A 348 -11.30 13.53 -4.37
CA THR A 348 -10.35 12.55 -4.91
C THR A 348 -11.01 11.24 -5.37
N ARG A 349 -10.46 10.62 -6.41
CA ARG A 349 -10.93 9.31 -6.90
C ARG A 349 -10.74 8.20 -5.86
N HIS A 350 -9.63 8.23 -5.13
CA HIS A 350 -9.31 7.20 -4.12
C HIS A 350 -10.22 7.30 -2.90
N GLY A 351 -10.57 8.51 -2.47
CA GLY A 351 -11.56 8.76 -1.44
C GLY A 351 -12.93 8.19 -1.79
N ARG A 352 -13.47 8.52 -2.97
CA ARG A 352 -14.76 7.97 -3.43
C ARG A 352 -14.75 6.44 -3.51
N ALA A 353 -13.66 5.87 -4.02
CA ALA A 353 -13.48 4.41 -4.06
C ALA A 353 -13.39 3.77 -2.66
N ALA A 354 -12.84 4.48 -1.68
CA ALA A 354 -12.79 4.03 -0.29
C ALA A 354 -14.18 4.01 0.36
N VAL A 355 -15.03 5.03 0.12
CA VAL A 355 -16.44 5.02 0.56
C VAL A 355 -17.18 3.84 -0.05
N GLN A 356 -17.02 3.63 -1.36
CA GLN A 356 -17.61 2.51 -2.09
C GLN A 356 -17.19 1.16 -1.48
N ARG A 357 -15.90 1.00 -1.18
CA ARG A 357 -15.36 -0.22 -0.55
C ARG A 357 -15.88 -0.40 0.88
N ALA A 358 -16.01 0.67 1.66
CA ALA A 358 -16.57 0.64 3.00
C ALA A 358 -18.03 0.16 2.99
N ILE A 359 -18.84 0.63 2.03
CA ILE A 359 -20.21 0.17 1.80
C ILE A 359 -20.20 -1.33 1.47
N ARG A 360 -19.41 -1.77 0.48
CA ARG A 360 -19.34 -3.20 0.10
C ARG A 360 -18.89 -4.12 1.22
N LYS A 361 -18.02 -3.63 2.10
CA LYS A 361 -17.49 -4.37 3.25
C LYS A 361 -18.29 -4.14 4.54
N GLN A 362 -19.45 -3.49 4.46
CA GLN A 362 -20.37 -3.25 5.58
C GLN A 362 -19.69 -2.57 6.77
N ARG A 363 -18.75 -1.64 6.51
CA ARG A 363 -18.01 -0.89 7.54
C ARG A 363 -18.85 0.30 8.02
N THR A 364 -19.90 0.01 8.79
CA THR A 364 -20.85 1.00 9.31
C THR A 364 -20.17 2.07 10.16
N ASP A 365 -19.24 1.66 11.02
CA ASP A 365 -18.39 2.52 11.86
C ASP A 365 -17.71 3.62 11.05
N LEU A 366 -16.99 3.26 9.99
CA LEU A 366 -16.28 4.22 9.14
C LEU A 366 -17.26 5.14 8.40
N LEU A 367 -18.36 4.60 7.89
CA LEU A 367 -19.36 5.40 7.16
C LEU A 367 -20.04 6.44 8.07
N LEU A 368 -20.32 6.06 9.32
CA LEU A 368 -20.85 6.98 10.33
C LEU A 368 -19.83 8.06 10.69
N ALA A 369 -18.55 7.70 10.85
CA ALA A 369 -17.48 8.65 11.10
C ALA A 369 -17.36 9.67 9.95
N LEU A 370 -17.39 9.22 8.69
CA LEU A 370 -17.36 10.09 7.52
C LEU A 370 -18.58 11.01 7.41
N GLN A 371 -19.79 10.47 7.65
CA GLN A 371 -21.01 11.26 7.62
C GLN A 371 -21.02 12.33 8.74
N SER A 372 -20.49 12.01 9.92
CA SER A 372 -20.34 12.98 11.02
C SER A 372 -19.41 14.14 10.68
N ARG A 373 -18.51 13.95 9.70
CA ARG A 373 -17.62 14.98 9.14
C ARG A 373 -18.16 15.62 7.87
N GLY A 374 -19.43 15.40 7.57
CA GLY A 374 -20.14 16.03 6.46
C GLY A 374 -19.81 15.46 5.09
N VAL A 375 -19.19 14.27 4.99
CA VAL A 375 -19.01 13.58 3.71
C VAL A 375 -20.37 13.06 3.22
N ASP A 376 -20.79 13.44 2.01
CA ASP A 376 -22.02 12.90 1.43
C ASP A 376 -21.84 11.45 0.96
N VAL A 377 -22.23 10.52 1.82
CA VAL A 377 -22.24 9.08 1.52
C VAL A 377 -23.52 8.64 0.80
N THR A 378 -24.55 9.49 0.73
CA THR A 378 -25.90 9.13 0.28
C THR A 378 -25.93 8.72 -1.18
N GLU A 379 -25.28 9.49 -2.04
CA GLU A 379 -25.22 9.19 -3.48
C GLU A 379 -24.44 7.89 -3.74
N VAL A 380 -23.32 7.70 -3.03
CA VAL A 380 -22.49 6.49 -3.18
C VAL A 380 -23.23 5.26 -2.67
N MET A 381 -23.92 5.36 -1.53
CA MET A 381 -24.79 4.31 -0.99
C MET A 381 -25.89 3.93 -1.98
N ARG A 382 -26.55 4.92 -2.59
CA ARG A 382 -27.60 4.68 -3.60
C ARG A 382 -27.04 3.94 -4.82
N MET A 383 -25.91 4.41 -5.35
CA MET A 383 -25.28 3.79 -6.52
C MET A 383 -24.82 2.36 -6.22
N GLU A 384 -24.27 2.11 -5.03
CA GLU A 384 -23.87 0.77 -4.60
C GLU A 384 -25.07 -0.14 -4.32
N LEU A 385 -26.16 0.39 -3.76
CA LEU A 385 -27.41 -0.35 -3.60
C LEU A 385 -27.91 -0.86 -4.95
N TYR A 386 -27.92 -0.01 -5.97
CA TYR A 386 -28.34 -0.39 -7.32
C TYR A 386 -27.39 -1.39 -7.97
N THR A 387 -26.08 -1.23 -7.75
CA THR A 387 -25.06 -2.11 -8.34
C THR A 387 -25.03 -3.48 -7.67
N ALA A 388 -25.16 -3.54 -6.34
CA ALA A 388 -25.07 -4.78 -5.58
C ALA A 388 -26.34 -5.63 -5.70
N VAL A 389 -27.53 -5.00 -5.68
CA VAL A 389 -28.82 -5.71 -5.74
C VAL A 389 -29.27 -5.93 -7.19
N GLY A 390 -28.96 -4.97 -8.07
CA GLY A 390 -29.68 -4.80 -9.33
C GLY A 390 -31.01 -4.07 -9.11
N ILE A 391 -31.39 -3.22 -10.08
CA ILE A 391 -32.60 -2.40 -9.97
C ILE A 391 -33.88 -3.23 -9.91
N LEU A 392 -33.94 -4.35 -10.65
CA LEU A 392 -35.13 -5.20 -10.76
C LEU A 392 -35.37 -6.04 -9.50
N PRO A 393 -34.37 -6.79 -8.96
CA PRO A 393 -34.56 -7.48 -7.68
C PRO A 393 -34.85 -6.51 -6.53
N LEU A 394 -34.23 -5.33 -6.54
CA LEU A 394 -34.50 -4.29 -5.55
C LEU A 394 -35.95 -3.80 -5.64
N ALA A 395 -36.44 -3.50 -6.84
CA ALA A 395 -37.82 -3.08 -7.06
C ALA A 395 -38.84 -4.14 -6.64
N GLN A 396 -38.59 -5.42 -6.97
CA GLN A 396 -39.46 -6.52 -6.56
C GLN A 396 -39.53 -6.65 -5.05
N TRP A 397 -38.37 -6.63 -4.38
CA TRP A 397 -38.32 -6.72 -2.93
C TRP A 397 -38.95 -5.51 -2.23
N LEU A 398 -38.72 -4.30 -2.72
CA LEU A 398 -39.39 -3.10 -2.19
C LEU A 398 -40.91 -3.12 -2.46
N GLY A 399 -41.35 -3.77 -3.53
CA GLY A 399 -42.77 -3.90 -3.87
C GLY A 399 -43.51 -4.92 -2.98
N ASP A 400 -42.82 -5.97 -2.55
CA ASP A 400 -43.40 -7.11 -1.86
C ASP A 400 -42.60 -7.49 -0.59
N ASP A 401 -43.14 -7.11 0.57
CA ASP A 401 -42.55 -7.40 1.88
C ASP A 401 -42.49 -8.92 2.18
N THR A 402 -43.20 -9.76 1.41
CA THR A 402 -43.24 -11.21 1.61
C THR A 402 -42.06 -11.95 0.98
N THR A 403 -41.38 -11.33 0.01
CA THR A 403 -40.23 -11.95 -0.65
C THR A 403 -38.97 -11.76 0.21
N PRO A 404 -38.38 -12.83 0.79
CA PRO A 404 -37.21 -12.67 1.64
C PRO A 404 -35.96 -12.29 0.82
N MET A 405 -35.34 -11.14 1.14
CA MET A 405 -34.13 -10.65 0.45
C MET A 405 -32.91 -11.59 0.54
N ARG A 406 -32.95 -12.62 1.40
CA ARG A 406 -31.85 -13.59 1.56
C ARG A 406 -31.47 -14.29 0.26
N THR A 407 -32.38 -14.37 -0.71
CA THR A 407 -32.08 -14.90 -2.05
C THR A 407 -31.06 -14.04 -2.81
N PHE A 408 -30.89 -12.76 -2.44
CA PHE A 408 -30.02 -11.81 -3.14
C PHE A 408 -28.84 -11.30 -2.29
N PHE A 409 -28.89 -11.40 -0.94
CA PHE A 409 -27.82 -10.94 -0.05
C PHE A 409 -27.53 -11.89 1.12
N GLU A 410 -26.27 -11.94 1.52
CA GLU A 410 -25.80 -12.64 2.73
C GLU A 410 -26.28 -11.97 4.03
N SER A 411 -26.67 -10.68 4.01
CA SER A 411 -27.04 -9.90 5.20
C SER A 411 -28.23 -8.96 4.95
N SER A 412 -29.40 -9.31 5.48
CA SER A 412 -30.62 -8.46 5.41
C SER A 412 -30.54 -7.24 6.34
N THR A 413 -29.72 -7.31 7.40
CA THR A 413 -29.52 -6.21 8.36
C THR A 413 -28.77 -5.04 7.72
N TRP A 414 -27.78 -5.34 6.87
CA TRP A 414 -27.03 -4.33 6.14
C TRP A 414 -27.88 -3.53 5.16
N LEU A 415 -28.76 -4.21 4.43
CA LEU A 415 -29.67 -3.56 3.50
C LEU A 415 -30.67 -2.66 4.23
N GLY A 416 -31.27 -3.15 5.32
CA GLY A 416 -32.13 -2.35 6.17
C GLY A 416 -31.44 -1.07 6.64
N TRP A 417 -30.18 -1.19 7.07
CA TRP A 417 -29.36 -0.04 7.47
C TRP A 417 -29.13 0.98 6.34
N ILE A 418 -28.81 0.53 5.11
CA ILE A 418 -28.69 1.43 3.95
C ILE A 418 -30.03 2.15 3.70
N ILE A 419 -31.14 1.41 3.71
CA ILE A 419 -32.46 1.95 3.39
C ILE A 419 -32.88 3.00 4.41
N GLU A 420 -32.71 2.72 5.70
CA GLU A 420 -32.96 3.70 6.77
C GLU A 420 -32.15 4.98 6.53
N ARG A 421 -30.87 4.86 6.15
CA ARG A 421 -29.99 6.00 5.86
C ARG A 421 -30.38 6.77 4.60
N LEU A 422 -31.00 6.12 3.62
CA LEU A 422 -31.50 6.75 2.41
C LEU A 422 -32.90 7.38 2.58
N GLY A 423 -33.40 7.50 3.81
CA GLY A 423 -34.70 8.09 4.14
C GLY A 423 -35.81 7.06 4.36
N GLY A 424 -35.45 5.80 4.55
CA GLY A 424 -36.39 4.70 4.75
C GLY A 424 -36.93 4.10 3.46
N HIS A 425 -37.79 3.09 3.62
CA HIS A 425 -38.28 2.26 2.53
C HIS A 425 -39.00 3.05 1.44
N VAL A 426 -39.89 3.95 1.83
CA VAL A 426 -40.69 4.79 0.92
C VAL A 426 -39.81 5.74 0.10
N ALA A 427 -38.78 6.34 0.71
CA ALA A 427 -37.86 7.22 0.00
C ALA A 427 -37.03 6.46 -1.04
N VAL A 428 -36.55 5.26 -0.70
CA VAL A 428 -35.79 4.40 -1.63
C VAL A 428 -36.68 3.93 -2.78
N MET A 429 -37.92 3.52 -2.51
CA MET A 429 -38.91 3.20 -3.55
C MET A 429 -39.07 4.37 -4.54
N GLY A 430 -39.26 5.59 -4.04
CA GLY A 430 -39.37 6.78 -4.87
C GLY A 430 -38.11 7.05 -5.72
N GLN A 431 -36.92 6.82 -5.15
CA GLN A 431 -35.65 6.94 -5.87
C GLN A 431 -35.49 5.87 -6.97
N VAL A 432 -35.91 4.63 -6.70
CA VAL A 432 -35.90 3.51 -7.65
C VAL A 432 -36.88 3.77 -8.80
N LEU A 433 -38.10 4.24 -8.50
CA LEU A 433 -39.10 4.63 -9.51
C LEU A 433 -38.57 5.73 -10.44
N GLY A 434 -37.98 6.79 -9.88
CA GLY A 434 -37.36 7.85 -10.67
C GLY A 434 -36.11 7.40 -11.43
N HIS A 435 -35.48 6.29 -11.05
CA HIS A 435 -34.38 5.70 -11.81
C HIS A 435 -34.89 4.86 -12.98
N ILE A 436 -35.84 3.95 -12.73
CA ILE A 436 -36.46 3.09 -13.75
C ILE A 436 -37.09 3.93 -14.87
N SER A 437 -37.78 5.03 -14.52
CA SER A 437 -38.41 5.90 -15.51
C SER A 437 -37.41 6.59 -16.45
N ARG A 438 -36.19 6.87 -15.96
CA ARG A 438 -35.13 7.56 -16.72
C ARG A 438 -34.30 6.62 -17.57
N THR A 439 -34.08 5.39 -17.11
CA THR A 439 -33.21 4.42 -17.81
C THR A 439 -33.99 3.45 -18.69
N ASN A 440 -35.31 3.35 -18.52
CA ASN A 440 -36.18 2.35 -19.14
C ASN A 440 -35.79 0.89 -18.82
N HIS A 441 -34.90 0.66 -17.84
CA HIS A 441 -34.53 -0.67 -17.38
C HIS A 441 -35.44 -1.10 -16.22
N GLY A 442 -36.04 -2.29 -16.33
CA GLY A 442 -36.97 -2.81 -15.32
C GLY A 442 -38.36 -2.18 -15.42
N LEU A 443 -38.76 -1.68 -16.59
CA LEU A 443 -40.08 -1.09 -16.78
C LEU A 443 -41.22 -2.06 -16.38
N ASP A 444 -41.05 -3.37 -16.56
CA ASP A 444 -42.08 -4.38 -16.23
C ASP A 444 -42.47 -4.41 -14.75
N CYS A 445 -41.58 -4.00 -13.84
CA CYS A 445 -41.87 -3.90 -12.40
C CYS A 445 -42.32 -2.50 -11.96
N PHE A 446 -42.34 -1.53 -12.87
CA PHE A 446 -42.73 -0.16 -12.54
C PHE A 446 -44.17 -0.05 -12.00
N PRO A 447 -45.19 -0.69 -12.61
CA PRO A 447 -46.57 -0.58 -12.13
C PRO A 447 -46.74 -1.11 -10.70
N SER A 448 -46.23 -2.31 -10.42
CA SER A 448 -46.35 -2.94 -9.10
C SER A 448 -45.56 -2.19 -8.03
N LEU A 449 -44.34 -1.73 -8.33
CA LEU A 449 -43.55 -0.92 -7.41
C LEU A 449 -44.24 0.43 -7.13
N PHE A 450 -44.81 1.07 -8.16
CA PHE A 450 -45.47 2.35 -8.04
C PHE A 450 -46.74 2.24 -7.19
N GLU A 451 -47.57 1.22 -7.42
CA GLU A 451 -48.76 0.95 -6.61
C GLU A 451 -48.40 0.76 -5.13
N ALA A 452 -47.41 -0.10 -4.86
CA ALA A 452 -46.91 -0.34 -3.51
C ALA A 452 -46.34 0.92 -2.85
N TRP A 453 -45.60 1.75 -3.61
CA TRP A 453 -45.06 3.01 -3.10
C TRP A 453 -46.18 4.01 -2.79
N TYR A 454 -47.10 4.22 -3.73
CA TYR A 454 -48.18 5.18 -3.63
C TYR A 454 -49.12 4.89 -2.45
N ALA A 455 -49.37 3.60 -2.17
CA ALA A 455 -50.13 3.14 -1.01
C ALA A 455 -49.45 3.45 0.33
N ARG A 456 -48.10 3.47 0.37
CA ARG A 456 -47.31 3.68 1.59
C ARG A 456 -46.92 5.13 1.84
N VAL A 457 -46.81 5.96 0.80
CA VAL A 457 -46.41 7.37 0.96
C VAL A 457 -47.57 8.22 1.49
N THR A 458 -47.38 8.83 2.65
CA THR A 458 -48.34 9.75 3.26
C THR A 458 -47.99 11.22 3.02
N ASP A 459 -46.72 11.53 2.79
CA ASP A 459 -46.25 12.89 2.54
C ASP A 459 -46.56 13.34 1.10
N VAL A 460 -47.31 14.43 0.98
CA VAL A 460 -47.70 15.04 -0.30
C VAL A 460 -46.49 15.63 -1.03
N ALA A 461 -45.52 16.20 -0.30
CA ALA A 461 -44.33 16.78 -0.92
C ALA A 461 -43.45 15.68 -1.54
N GLU A 462 -43.30 14.55 -0.86
CA GLU A 462 -42.62 13.37 -1.40
C GLU A 462 -43.35 12.78 -2.61
N LYS A 463 -44.69 12.74 -2.58
CA LYS A 463 -45.51 12.33 -3.73
C LYS A 463 -45.19 13.18 -4.96
N ASP A 464 -45.29 14.50 -4.80
CA ASP A 464 -45.04 15.44 -5.89
C ASP A 464 -43.60 15.33 -6.41
N ARG A 465 -42.63 15.20 -5.51
CA ARG A 465 -41.21 15.04 -5.85
C ARG A 465 -40.97 13.80 -6.71
N VAL A 466 -41.49 12.65 -6.31
CA VAL A 466 -41.30 11.38 -7.03
C VAL A 466 -42.07 11.39 -8.34
N LEU A 467 -43.31 11.88 -8.37
CA LEU A 467 -44.08 12.02 -9.61
C LEU A 467 -43.36 12.92 -10.62
N SER A 468 -42.85 14.08 -10.18
CA SER A 468 -42.05 14.96 -11.04
C SER A 468 -40.74 14.31 -11.50
N ALA A 469 -40.08 13.53 -10.65
CA ALA A 469 -38.88 12.79 -11.03
C ALA A 469 -39.18 11.68 -12.04
N CYS A 470 -40.31 10.97 -11.89
CA CYS A 470 -40.74 9.93 -12.80
C CYS A 470 -41.12 10.49 -14.17
N LEU A 471 -41.76 11.67 -14.20
CA LEU A 471 -42.15 12.40 -15.41
C LEU A 471 -41.01 13.23 -16.03
N ALA A 472 -39.79 13.15 -15.48
CA ALA A 472 -38.66 13.89 -16.00
C ALA A 472 -38.12 13.26 -17.29
N ARG A 473 -38.03 14.09 -18.35
CA ARG A 473 -37.61 13.72 -19.72
C ARG A 473 -38.69 12.91 -20.48
N ASP A 474 -38.37 12.46 -21.69
CA ASP A 474 -39.29 11.69 -22.53
C ASP A 474 -39.52 10.31 -21.89
N CYS A 475 -40.58 10.20 -21.10
CA CYS A 475 -40.90 9.00 -20.30
C CYS A 475 -41.48 7.90 -21.18
N SER A 476 -41.22 6.65 -20.81
CA SER A 476 -41.86 5.49 -21.43
C SER A 476 -43.40 5.61 -21.36
N PRO A 477 -44.14 5.22 -22.42
CA PRO A 477 -45.60 5.17 -22.40
C PRO A 477 -46.15 4.38 -21.20
N MET A 478 -45.44 3.33 -20.76
CA MET A 478 -45.87 2.53 -19.61
C MET A 478 -45.81 3.31 -18.29
N VAL A 479 -44.82 4.20 -18.12
CA VAL A 479 -44.77 5.10 -16.96
C VAL A 479 -45.95 6.05 -17.00
N VAL A 480 -46.25 6.63 -18.16
CA VAL A 480 -47.38 7.56 -18.36
C VAL A 480 -48.71 6.87 -18.04
N THR A 481 -48.97 5.68 -18.57
CA THR A 481 -50.22 4.95 -18.33
C THR A 481 -50.38 4.49 -16.88
N THR A 482 -49.28 4.22 -16.18
CA THR A 482 -49.28 3.86 -14.76
C THR A 482 -49.58 5.07 -13.87
N LEU A 483 -49.00 6.23 -14.19
CA LEU A 483 -49.14 7.43 -13.35
C LEU A 483 -50.47 8.15 -13.56
N MET A 484 -51.00 8.16 -14.79
CA MET A 484 -52.18 8.92 -15.17
C MET A 484 -53.41 8.71 -14.25
N PRO A 485 -53.76 7.48 -13.81
CA PRO A 485 -54.90 7.25 -12.92
C PRO A 485 -54.77 7.86 -11.52
N THR A 486 -53.55 8.24 -11.10
CA THR A 486 -53.34 8.85 -9.78
C THR A 486 -53.65 10.34 -9.73
N PHE A 487 -53.93 10.94 -10.90
CA PHE A 487 -54.31 12.34 -11.00
C PHE A 487 -55.84 12.44 -11.08
N PRO A 488 -56.44 13.46 -10.44
CA PRO A 488 -57.90 13.61 -10.42
C PRO A 488 -58.49 13.85 -11.82
N THR A 489 -57.70 14.43 -12.73
CA THR A 489 -58.08 14.70 -14.13
C THR A 489 -56.88 14.55 -15.06
N ALA A 490 -57.12 14.27 -16.34
CA ALA A 490 -56.08 14.26 -17.36
C ALA A 490 -55.41 15.65 -17.51
N ALA A 491 -56.17 16.73 -17.28
CA ALA A 491 -55.67 18.08 -17.14
C ALA A 491 -54.63 18.24 -16.02
N ALA A 492 -54.91 17.75 -14.81
CA ALA A 492 -53.98 17.82 -13.68
C ALA A 492 -52.68 17.06 -13.98
N PHE A 493 -52.78 15.90 -14.64
CA PHE A 493 -51.64 15.14 -15.11
C PHE A 493 -50.78 15.93 -16.11
N LEU A 494 -51.41 16.56 -17.10
CA LEU A 494 -50.72 17.36 -18.12
C LEU A 494 -50.04 18.61 -17.51
N ILE A 495 -50.70 19.27 -16.54
CA ILE A 495 -50.11 20.39 -15.79
C ILE A 495 -48.84 19.91 -15.04
N GLN A 496 -48.87 18.73 -14.43
CA GLN A 496 -47.70 18.15 -13.77
C GLN A 496 -46.56 17.88 -14.76
N GLN A 497 -46.86 17.26 -15.91
CA GLN A 497 -45.87 17.00 -16.97
C GLN A 497 -45.19 18.27 -17.48
N THR A 498 -45.87 19.42 -17.39
CA THR A 498 -45.36 20.70 -17.89
C THR A 498 -44.05 21.11 -17.19
N GLN A 499 -43.80 20.62 -15.97
CA GLN A 499 -42.57 20.87 -15.22
C GLN A 499 -41.33 20.27 -15.88
N SER A 500 -41.47 19.17 -16.62
CA SER A 500 -40.35 18.26 -16.85
C SER A 500 -40.31 17.66 -18.26
N SER A 501 -41.45 17.44 -18.92
CA SER A 501 -41.59 16.82 -20.23
C SER A 501 -41.21 17.74 -21.40
N SER A 502 -40.77 17.14 -22.52
CA SER A 502 -40.37 17.90 -23.71
C SER A 502 -41.55 18.67 -24.33
N ILE A 503 -41.27 19.81 -24.96
CA ILE A 503 -42.28 20.62 -25.65
C ILE A 503 -43.06 19.81 -26.71
N ARG A 504 -42.41 18.86 -27.38
CA ARG A 504 -43.06 18.02 -28.40
C ARG A 504 -44.09 17.09 -27.76
N HIS A 505 -43.76 16.49 -26.63
CA HIS A 505 -44.67 15.62 -25.89
C HIS A 505 -45.86 16.42 -25.34
N LEU A 506 -45.59 17.56 -24.70
CA LEU A 506 -46.62 18.44 -24.15
C LEU A 506 -47.59 18.97 -25.22
N ARG A 507 -47.09 19.30 -26.41
CA ARG A 507 -47.93 19.69 -27.55
C ARG A 507 -48.91 18.59 -27.93
N ARG A 508 -48.40 17.38 -28.17
CA ARG A 508 -49.22 16.24 -28.56
C ARG A 508 -50.26 15.92 -27.49
N ALA A 509 -49.84 15.82 -26.24
CA ALA A 509 -50.73 15.48 -25.13
C ALA A 509 -51.79 16.57 -24.90
N LEU A 510 -51.43 17.85 -25.05
CA LEU A 510 -52.41 18.94 -25.00
C LEU A 510 -53.40 18.84 -26.16
N ASP A 511 -52.94 18.66 -27.39
CA ASP A 511 -53.84 18.59 -28.55
C ASP A 511 -54.77 17.35 -28.47
N GLU A 512 -54.29 16.22 -27.95
CA GLU A 512 -55.11 15.03 -27.66
C GLU A 512 -56.16 15.29 -26.57
N LEU A 513 -55.78 15.96 -25.49
CA LEU A 513 -56.70 16.33 -24.41
C LEU A 513 -57.80 17.28 -24.90
N LEU A 514 -57.42 18.29 -25.69
CA LEU A 514 -58.35 19.26 -26.27
C LEU A 514 -59.29 18.66 -27.32
N ALA A 515 -58.89 17.56 -27.96
CA ALA A 515 -59.79 16.82 -28.86
C ALA A 515 -60.85 16.01 -28.09
N GLN A 516 -60.60 15.70 -26.81
CA GLN A 516 -61.50 14.91 -25.97
C GLN A 516 -62.44 15.76 -25.10
N GLU A 517 -62.01 16.94 -24.65
CA GLU A 517 -62.83 17.86 -23.86
C GLU A 517 -63.67 18.79 -24.75
N SER A 518 -65.00 18.83 -24.54
CA SER A 518 -65.95 19.55 -25.42
C SER A 518 -66.16 21.02 -25.06
N THR A 519 -65.65 21.50 -23.93
CA THR A 519 -65.90 22.83 -23.37
C THR A 519 -64.69 23.76 -23.51
N THR A 520 -64.88 24.85 -24.25
CA THR A 520 -63.84 25.88 -24.51
C THR A 520 -63.35 26.61 -23.26
N MET A 521 -64.14 26.60 -22.17
CA MET A 521 -63.78 27.24 -20.91
C MET A 521 -62.73 26.44 -20.13
N ASP A 522 -62.81 25.11 -20.15
CA ASP A 522 -61.88 24.23 -19.42
C ASP A 522 -60.51 24.22 -20.10
N THR A 523 -60.49 24.25 -21.43
CA THR A 523 -59.28 24.40 -22.26
C THR A 523 -58.43 25.59 -21.82
N ARG A 524 -59.05 26.77 -21.64
CA ARG A 524 -58.35 28.02 -21.30
C ARG A 524 -57.76 27.99 -19.90
N HIS A 525 -58.40 27.31 -18.96
CA HIS A 525 -57.88 27.16 -17.60
C HIS A 525 -56.68 26.21 -17.58
N ILE A 526 -56.74 25.11 -18.31
CA ILE A 526 -55.64 24.13 -18.42
C ILE A 526 -54.40 24.79 -19.01
N GLU A 527 -54.52 25.47 -20.14
CA GLU A 527 -53.39 26.14 -20.78
C GLU A 527 -52.77 27.22 -19.87
N ARG A 528 -53.60 28.00 -19.16
CA ARG A 528 -53.14 29.00 -18.18
C ARG A 528 -52.35 28.34 -17.05
N ASP A 529 -52.86 27.26 -16.48
CA ASP A 529 -52.25 26.60 -15.33
C ASP A 529 -50.95 25.88 -15.75
N MET A 530 -50.91 25.30 -16.96
CA MET A 530 -49.68 24.81 -17.58
C MET A 530 -48.64 25.93 -17.74
N LEU A 531 -49.03 27.11 -18.22
CA LEU A 531 -48.10 28.25 -18.38
C LEU A 531 -47.53 28.69 -17.03
N CYS A 532 -48.38 28.79 -16.01
CA CYS A 532 -47.94 29.11 -14.64
C CYS A 532 -46.96 28.05 -14.11
N GLN A 533 -47.23 26.78 -14.36
CA GLN A 533 -46.37 25.69 -13.93
C GLN A 533 -45.03 25.66 -14.68
N ALA A 534 -45.03 25.97 -15.98
CA ALA A 534 -43.81 26.12 -16.79
C ALA A 534 -42.91 27.24 -16.24
N ILE A 535 -43.51 28.35 -15.79
CA ILE A 535 -42.79 29.49 -15.19
C ILE A 535 -42.20 29.13 -13.85
N LYS A 536 -42.98 28.48 -12.97
CA LYS A 536 -42.48 27.98 -11.67
C LYS A 536 -41.30 27.03 -11.86
N ALA A 537 -41.38 26.15 -12.87
CA ALA A 537 -40.30 25.23 -13.23
C ALA A 537 -39.18 25.86 -14.10
N ARG A 538 -39.26 27.16 -14.40
CA ARG A 538 -38.30 27.93 -15.23
C ARG A 538 -38.02 27.29 -16.60
N ARG A 539 -39.06 26.73 -17.23
CA ARG A 539 -39.00 26.01 -18.52
C ARG A 539 -39.10 26.99 -19.69
N TYR A 540 -37.96 27.51 -20.14
CA TYR A 540 -37.87 28.51 -21.23
C TYR A 540 -38.69 28.16 -22.47
N ASN A 541 -38.43 27.00 -23.10
CA ASN A 541 -39.07 26.62 -24.36
C ASN A 541 -40.59 26.39 -24.21
N VAL A 542 -41.01 25.80 -23.11
CA VAL A 542 -42.42 25.51 -22.82
C VAL A 542 -43.17 26.81 -22.55
N THR A 543 -42.56 27.73 -21.78
CA THR A 543 -43.11 29.07 -21.50
C THR A 543 -43.27 29.89 -22.77
N ALA A 544 -42.26 29.90 -23.66
CA ALA A 544 -42.35 30.61 -24.94
C ALA A 544 -43.47 30.06 -25.84
N TRP A 545 -43.63 28.74 -25.89
CA TRP A 545 -44.69 28.11 -26.67
C TRP A 545 -46.09 28.36 -26.12
N LEU A 546 -46.31 28.11 -24.82
CA LEU A 546 -47.60 28.36 -24.18
C LEU A 546 -47.93 29.85 -24.18
N GLY A 547 -46.94 30.72 -23.93
CA GLY A 547 -47.09 32.17 -23.98
C GLY A 547 -47.53 32.66 -25.36
N HIS A 548 -46.93 32.14 -26.44
CA HIS A 548 -47.33 32.51 -27.80
C HIS A 548 -48.73 31.97 -28.16
N ARG A 549 -49.06 30.74 -27.76
CA ARG A 549 -50.38 30.14 -27.98
C ARG A 549 -51.47 30.93 -27.24
N LEU A 550 -51.26 31.21 -25.95
CA LEU A 550 -52.19 31.96 -25.09
C LEU A 550 -52.26 33.45 -25.41
N SER A 551 -51.22 34.06 -25.98
CA SER A 551 -51.27 35.48 -26.36
C SER A 551 -52.35 35.74 -27.42
N VAL A 552 -52.67 34.73 -28.25
CA VAL A 552 -53.72 34.80 -29.26
C VAL A 552 -55.09 34.45 -28.66
N THR A 553 -55.17 33.44 -27.79
CA THR A 553 -56.46 32.88 -27.34
C THR A 553 -56.96 33.38 -25.98
N ASN A 554 -56.05 33.84 -25.11
CA ASN A 554 -56.33 34.22 -23.72
C ASN A 554 -55.20 35.12 -23.13
N ALA A 555 -55.13 36.38 -23.56
CA ALA A 555 -54.08 37.31 -23.12
C ALA A 555 -54.01 37.52 -21.60
N ALA A 556 -55.15 37.47 -20.90
CA ALA A 556 -55.22 37.60 -19.44
C ALA A 556 -54.43 36.50 -18.71
N ALA A 557 -54.38 35.29 -19.25
CA ALA A 557 -53.56 34.21 -18.70
C ALA A 557 -52.06 34.54 -18.78
N VAL A 558 -51.61 35.20 -19.84
CA VAL A 558 -50.20 35.61 -20.03
C VAL A 558 -49.83 36.73 -19.05
N GLU A 559 -50.73 37.69 -18.83
CA GLU A 559 -50.55 38.75 -17.81
C GLU A 559 -50.46 38.15 -16.40
N TYR A 560 -51.35 37.22 -16.06
CA TYR A 560 -51.29 36.51 -14.77
C TYR A 560 -49.98 35.71 -14.60
N ALA A 561 -49.51 35.05 -15.65
CA ALA A 561 -48.25 34.33 -15.62
C ALA A 561 -47.03 35.27 -15.48
N MET A 562 -47.11 36.49 -16.03
CA MET A 562 -46.09 37.53 -15.86
C MET A 562 -45.92 37.91 -14.39
N GLU A 563 -47.00 38.02 -13.62
CA GLU A 563 -46.94 38.29 -12.18
C GLU A 563 -46.16 37.19 -11.43
N TRP A 564 -46.36 35.92 -11.79
CA TRP A 564 -45.58 34.80 -11.25
C TRP A 564 -44.10 34.88 -11.62
N ALA A 565 -43.77 35.27 -12.85
CA ALA A 565 -42.38 35.44 -13.27
C ALA A 565 -41.69 36.61 -12.54
N ILE A 566 -42.42 37.70 -12.26
CA ILE A 566 -41.95 38.83 -11.45
C ILE A 566 -41.71 38.37 -10.01
N LYS A 567 -42.70 37.71 -9.39
CA LYS A 567 -42.61 37.22 -8.01
C LYS A 567 -41.50 36.19 -7.82
N GLY A 568 -41.24 35.35 -8.82
CA GLY A 568 -40.15 34.36 -8.82
C GLY A 568 -38.80 34.87 -9.34
N GLU A 569 -38.69 36.19 -9.58
CA GLU A 569 -37.51 36.90 -10.09
C GLU A 569 -36.91 36.31 -11.38
N TRP A 570 -37.72 35.66 -12.21
CA TRP A 570 -37.25 35.00 -13.43
C TRP A 570 -37.17 36.00 -14.59
N THR A 571 -36.04 36.69 -14.73
CA THR A 571 -35.77 37.71 -15.76
C THR A 571 -36.08 37.23 -17.18
N LYS A 572 -35.61 36.04 -17.56
CA LYS A 572 -35.86 35.49 -18.90
C LYS A 572 -37.33 35.19 -19.15
N GLY A 573 -38.06 34.72 -18.13
CA GLY A 573 -39.50 34.52 -18.21
C GLY A 573 -40.26 35.81 -18.49
N ARG A 574 -39.89 36.89 -17.80
CA ARG A 574 -40.49 38.22 -18.01
C ARG A 574 -40.31 38.72 -19.44
N GLU A 575 -39.10 38.59 -19.98
CA GLU A 575 -38.80 39.00 -21.35
C GLU A 575 -39.68 38.24 -22.37
N ILE A 576 -39.77 36.91 -22.24
CA ILE A 576 -40.59 36.07 -23.14
C ILE A 576 -42.06 36.47 -23.09
N LEU A 577 -42.62 36.58 -21.89
CA LEU A 577 -44.04 36.90 -21.72
C LEU A 577 -44.33 38.33 -22.19
N GLY A 578 -43.40 39.27 -22.00
CA GLY A 578 -43.49 40.64 -22.49
C GLY A 578 -43.53 40.70 -24.01
N GLN A 579 -42.65 39.93 -24.68
CA GLN A 579 -42.69 39.79 -26.14
C GLN A 579 -44.01 39.17 -26.63
N CYS A 580 -44.56 38.20 -25.90
CA CYS A 580 -45.85 37.59 -26.25
C CYS A 580 -47.01 38.58 -26.10
N LEU A 581 -47.03 39.37 -25.02
CA LEU A 581 -48.05 40.41 -24.78
C LEU A 581 -47.99 41.54 -25.83
N GLU A 582 -46.77 41.98 -26.18
CA GLU A 582 -46.60 43.04 -27.17
C GLU A 582 -47.09 42.59 -28.56
N ARG A 583 -46.76 41.35 -28.96
CA ARG A 583 -47.29 40.76 -30.19
C ARG A 583 -48.82 40.66 -30.19
N ALA A 584 -49.43 40.32 -29.05
CA ALA A 584 -50.88 40.28 -28.92
C ALA A 584 -51.55 41.66 -28.98
N ARG A 585 -50.85 42.73 -28.57
CA ARG A 585 -51.33 44.11 -28.74
C ARG A 585 -51.31 44.50 -30.21
N VAL A 586 -50.20 44.27 -30.90
CA VAL A 586 -50.06 44.53 -32.35
C VAL A 586 -51.15 43.79 -33.14
N HIS A 587 -51.37 42.49 -32.87
CA HIS A 587 -52.43 41.73 -33.55
C HIS A 587 -53.86 42.26 -33.26
N ARG A 588 -54.14 42.80 -32.07
CA ARG A 588 -55.43 43.43 -31.76
C ARG A 588 -55.62 44.73 -32.52
N GLU A 589 -54.58 45.56 -32.60
CA GLU A 589 -54.62 46.83 -33.33
C GLU A 589 -54.74 46.64 -34.85
N ASP A 590 -54.07 45.63 -35.41
CA ASP A 590 -54.18 45.28 -36.83
C ASP A 590 -55.53 44.64 -37.19
N GLY A 591 -56.09 43.80 -36.30
CA GLY A 591 -57.43 43.23 -36.48
C GLY A 591 -58.57 44.26 -36.43
N LEU A 592 -58.35 45.39 -35.76
CA LEU A 592 -59.28 46.54 -35.72
C LEU A 592 -59.17 47.45 -36.96
N ARG A 593 -58.15 47.26 -37.81
CA ARG A 593 -57.90 48.07 -39.01
C ARG A 593 -58.22 47.37 -40.33
N MET A 594 -58.70 46.13 -40.31
CA MET A 594 -59.28 45.50 -41.51
C MET A 594 -60.75 45.93 -41.66
N PRO A 595 -61.12 46.64 -42.74
CA PRO A 595 -62.52 46.91 -43.01
C PRO A 595 -63.25 45.60 -43.37
N ILE A 596 -64.46 45.43 -42.82
CA ILE A 596 -65.40 44.34 -43.15
C ILE A 596 -65.75 44.37 -44.63
#